data_AF-H2TXY3-F1
#
_entry.id   AF-H2TXY3-F1
#
_cell.length_a   1.000
_cell.length_b   1.000
_cell.length_c   1.000
_cell.angle_alpha   90.00
_cell.angle_beta   90.00
_cell.angle_gamma   90.00
#
_symmetry.space_group_name_H-M   'P 1'
#
loop_
_entity.id
_entity.type
_entity.pdbx_description
1 polymer ?
#
loop_
_entity_poly.entity_id
_entity_poly.type
_entity_poly.pdbx_seq_one_letter_code
_entity_poly.pdbx_strand_id
1 'polypeptide(L)'
;MAQICPPGSILVADWHRSKDSKEYFNKILHKKRRRKFGLLESPMMPPHLAVDTVHYKIFICGKSGVGKTSLAARLAGMNVPNMHYETKGIETTMVYWPVKLREGGKVLFFCLQLWDCGENALRRFDHFLPSCQEQVDAVLLLFSFTDKTSFDDLSNQITRWTGTSLVKVVVGTKFDLFMHCDVTETDVRTFEETRSLPVLHMGGEDIDGLGDVAPLLNCLAENLWHQDCVAAASGTRRSQQETEALI
;
A
#
# COMPACT_ATOMS: atom_id res chain seq x y z
N MET A 1 13.43 -27.65 -4.73
CA MET A 1 12.85 -26.52 -5.48
C MET A 1 11.80 -25.90 -4.56
N ALA A 2 11.94 -24.65 -4.14
CA ALA A 2 10.98 -24.01 -3.25
C ALA A 2 9.64 -23.87 -3.99
N GLN A 3 8.56 -24.37 -3.39
CA GLN A 3 7.23 -24.34 -3.98
C GLN A 3 6.72 -22.90 -3.91
N ILE A 4 6.55 -22.24 -5.06
CA ILE A 4 6.01 -20.88 -5.13
C ILE A 4 4.51 -20.99 -4.80
N CYS A 5 4.14 -20.53 -3.60
CA CYS A 5 2.75 -20.50 -3.16
C CYS A 5 1.97 -19.41 -3.92
N PRO A 6 0.69 -19.64 -4.29
CA PRO A 6 -0.11 -18.62 -4.95
C PRO A 6 -0.35 -17.41 -4.02
N PRO A 7 -0.54 -16.20 -4.58
CA PRO A 7 -0.97 -15.03 -3.81
C PRO A 7 -2.22 -15.34 -2.99
N GLY A 8 -2.22 -14.97 -1.71
CA GLY A 8 -3.28 -15.20 -0.72
C GLY A 8 -3.00 -16.35 0.27
N SER A 9 -1.91 -17.09 0.10
CA SER A 9 -1.53 -18.24 0.93
C SER A 9 -0.15 -18.13 1.57
N ILE A 10 0.52 -16.99 1.45
CA ILE A 10 1.85 -16.76 2.00
C ILE A 10 1.74 -16.22 3.43
N LEU A 11 0.87 -15.22 3.65
CA LEU A 11 0.74 -14.56 4.93
C LEU A 11 -0.44 -15.09 5.75
N VAL A 12 -0.32 -15.02 7.07
CA VAL A 12 -1.43 -15.23 7.99
C VAL A 12 -2.34 -13.98 7.95
N ALA A 13 -3.40 -14.02 7.14
CA ALA A 13 -4.24 -12.85 6.82
C ALA A 13 -4.73 -12.05 8.05
N ASP A 14 -5.29 -12.72 9.06
CA ASP A 14 -5.83 -12.05 10.25
C ASP A 14 -4.84 -12.04 11.43
N TRP A 15 -3.54 -12.11 11.17
CA TRP A 15 -2.55 -12.17 12.25
C TRP A 15 -2.61 -10.96 13.18
N HIS A 16 -2.95 -9.77 12.66
CA HIS A 16 -3.18 -8.57 13.45
C HIS A 16 -4.25 -8.72 14.56
N ARG A 17 -5.15 -9.71 14.44
CA ARG A 17 -6.18 -10.03 15.45
C ARG A 17 -5.74 -11.10 16.46
N SER A 18 -4.64 -11.79 16.18
CA SER A 18 -4.15 -12.88 17.01
C SER A 18 -3.50 -12.38 18.31
N LYS A 19 -3.46 -13.25 19.33
CA LYS A 19 -2.81 -12.91 20.61
C LYS A 19 -1.29 -12.83 20.50
N ASP A 20 -0.70 -13.66 19.64
CA ASP A 20 0.76 -13.75 19.42
C ASP A 20 1.32 -12.58 18.60
N SER A 21 0.48 -11.80 17.93
CA SER A 21 0.91 -10.63 17.15
C SER A 21 1.05 -9.36 18.00
N LYS A 22 0.41 -9.32 19.18
CA LYS A 22 0.31 -8.12 20.02
C LYS A 22 1.65 -7.46 20.31
N GLU A 23 2.70 -8.24 20.56
CA GLU A 23 4.02 -7.71 20.88
C GLU A 23 4.64 -6.93 19.71
N TYR A 24 4.40 -7.37 18.47
CA TYR A 24 4.84 -6.69 17.25
C TYR A 24 4.00 -5.46 16.95
N PHE A 25 2.67 -5.60 17.02
CA PHE A 25 1.74 -4.49 16.76
C PHE A 25 1.85 -3.37 17.81
N ASN A 26 2.20 -3.67 19.05
CA ASN A 26 2.49 -2.68 20.08
C ASN A 26 3.69 -1.77 19.75
N LYS A 27 4.55 -2.14 18.79
CA LYS A 27 5.65 -1.27 18.33
C LYS A 27 5.19 -0.21 17.35
N ILE A 28 4.13 -0.50 16.59
CA ILE A 28 3.54 0.44 15.63
C ILE A 28 2.30 1.13 16.17
N LEU A 29 1.82 0.75 17.36
CA LEU A 29 0.66 1.35 18.03
C LEU A 29 1.08 2.10 19.29
N HIS A 30 0.44 3.24 19.54
CA HIS A 30 0.51 3.99 20.79
C HIS A 30 -0.92 4.41 21.20
N LYS A 31 -1.36 3.99 22.39
CA LYS A 31 -2.73 4.25 22.90
C LYS A 31 -3.84 3.88 21.89
N LYS A 32 -3.73 2.70 21.27
CA LYS A 32 -4.64 2.17 20.22
C LYS A 32 -4.68 2.95 18.89
N ARG A 33 -3.81 3.95 18.70
CA ARG A 33 -3.60 4.63 17.41
C ARG A 33 -2.27 4.24 16.82
N ARG A 34 -2.11 4.29 15.50
CA ARG A 34 -0.78 4.09 14.90
C ARG A 34 0.18 5.19 15.35
N ARG A 35 1.39 4.76 15.70
CA ARG A 35 2.51 5.64 15.98
C ARG A 35 2.97 6.27 14.67
N LYS A 36 3.24 7.57 14.71
CA LYS A 36 3.91 8.27 13.62
C LYS A 36 5.40 8.01 13.72
N PHE A 37 5.99 7.56 12.63
CA PHE A 37 7.43 7.41 12.50
C PHE A 37 7.96 8.56 11.67
N GLY A 38 8.97 9.26 12.18
CA GLY A 38 9.77 10.18 11.39
C GLY A 38 10.58 9.46 10.31
N LEU A 39 11.22 10.20 9.41
CA LEU A 39 12.02 9.64 8.30
C LEU A 39 13.12 8.66 8.77
N LEU A 40 13.70 8.93 9.94
CA LEU A 40 14.78 8.13 10.53
C LEU A 40 14.29 7.19 11.65
N GLU A 41 12.99 7.20 11.95
CA GLU A 41 12.43 6.38 13.02
C GLU A 41 11.91 5.06 12.45
N SER A 42 12.18 3.96 13.15
CA SER A 42 11.65 2.64 12.81
C SER A 42 11.16 1.91 14.07
N PRO A 43 10.21 0.97 13.94
CA PRO A 43 9.80 0.13 15.05
C PRO A 43 10.95 -0.80 15.43
N MET A 44 11.46 -0.66 16.66
CA MET A 44 12.53 -1.52 17.17
C MET A 44 11.98 -2.66 18.03
N MET A 45 12.38 -3.87 17.69
CA MET A 45 12.13 -5.07 18.49
C MET A 45 13.27 -5.31 19.49
N PRO A 46 12.98 -5.91 20.66
CA PRO A 46 14.03 -6.42 21.55
C PRO A 46 14.94 -7.44 20.83
N PRO A 47 16.22 -7.58 21.20
CA PRO A 47 17.16 -8.45 20.50
C PRO A 47 16.72 -9.92 20.42
N HIS A 48 16.02 -10.43 21.43
CA HIS A 48 15.51 -11.81 21.47
C HIS A 48 14.29 -12.04 20.55
N LEU A 49 13.70 -10.97 20.00
CA LEU A 49 12.59 -10.97 19.06
C LEU A 49 12.93 -10.10 17.83
N ALA A 50 14.21 -10.01 17.47
CA ALA A 50 14.63 -9.26 16.30
C ALA A 50 13.90 -9.76 15.05
N VAL A 51 13.45 -8.82 14.24
CA VAL A 51 12.70 -9.10 13.00
C VAL A 51 13.35 -8.34 11.86
N ASP A 52 13.51 -9.00 10.72
CA ASP A 52 13.99 -8.36 9.51
C ASP A 52 12.95 -7.38 8.96
N THR A 53 13.42 -6.22 8.51
CA THR A 53 12.59 -5.22 7.85
C THR A 53 12.83 -5.26 6.35
N VAL A 54 11.76 -5.36 5.58
CA VAL A 54 11.78 -5.33 4.11
C VAL A 54 11.18 -4.02 3.62
N HIS A 55 11.80 -3.41 2.62
CA HIS A 55 11.48 -2.06 2.17
C HIS A 55 10.85 -2.10 0.79
N TYR A 56 9.74 -1.38 0.63
CA TYR A 56 9.03 -1.30 -0.65
C TYR A 56 8.62 0.14 -0.98
N LYS A 57 8.87 0.54 -2.22
CA LYS A 57 8.40 1.81 -2.77
C LYS A 57 7.03 1.61 -3.42
N ILE A 58 6.03 2.34 -2.94
CA ILE A 58 4.65 2.27 -3.43
C ILE A 58 4.26 3.64 -3.98
N PHE A 59 3.89 3.71 -5.25
CA PHE A 59 3.37 4.95 -5.83
C PHE A 59 1.84 4.98 -5.81
N ILE A 60 1.25 6.12 -5.44
CA ILE A 60 -0.19 6.33 -5.42
C ILE A 60 -0.59 7.12 -6.68
N CYS A 61 -1.33 6.47 -7.57
CA CYS A 61 -1.81 7.02 -8.83
C CYS A 61 -3.32 7.22 -8.79
N GLY A 62 -3.83 8.27 -9.44
CA GLY A 62 -5.25 8.58 -9.51
C GLY A 62 -5.50 10.06 -9.80
N LYS A 63 -6.72 10.39 -10.22
CA LYS A 63 -7.12 11.78 -10.52
C LYS A 63 -6.98 12.72 -9.32
N SER A 64 -6.92 14.03 -9.56
CA SER A 64 -7.06 15.02 -8.47
C SER A 64 -8.39 14.81 -7.72
N GLY A 65 -8.39 14.94 -6.39
CA GLY A 65 -9.60 14.84 -5.55
C GLY A 65 -10.11 13.43 -5.24
N VAL A 66 -9.46 12.37 -5.75
CA VAL A 66 -9.85 10.97 -5.45
C VAL A 66 -9.42 10.50 -4.05
N GLY A 67 -8.66 11.30 -3.29
CA GLY A 67 -8.26 10.95 -1.92
C GLY A 67 -6.93 10.22 -1.78
N LYS A 68 -5.94 10.47 -2.68
CA LYS A 68 -4.59 9.91 -2.59
C LYS A 68 -3.90 10.23 -1.26
N THR A 69 -3.82 11.52 -0.92
CA THR A 69 -3.25 12.03 0.33
C THR A 69 -4.02 11.52 1.55
N SER A 70 -5.34 11.47 1.45
CA SER A 70 -6.22 10.93 2.51
C SER A 70 -5.94 9.45 2.77
N LEU A 71 -5.73 8.64 1.71
CA LEU A 71 -5.37 7.23 1.84
C LEU A 71 -3.99 7.06 2.49
N ALA A 72 -2.98 7.81 2.03
CA ALA A 72 -1.63 7.76 2.61
C ALA A 72 -1.65 8.10 4.11
N ALA A 73 -2.35 9.18 4.47
CA ALA A 73 -2.54 9.58 5.86
C ALA A 73 -3.25 8.50 6.68
N ARG A 74 -4.31 7.89 6.13
CA ARG A 74 -5.07 6.82 6.79
C ARG A 74 -4.21 5.58 7.05
N LEU A 75 -3.43 5.14 6.06
CA LEU A 75 -2.52 4.00 6.20
C LEU A 75 -1.42 4.25 7.24
N ALA A 76 -0.96 5.50 7.39
CA ALA A 76 -0.01 5.88 8.43
C ALA A 76 -0.65 6.19 9.80
N GLY A 77 -1.99 6.18 9.90
CA GLY A 77 -2.74 6.67 11.06
C GLY A 77 -2.48 8.13 11.41
N MET A 78 -2.16 8.93 10.40
CA MET A 78 -2.12 10.38 10.47
C MET A 78 -3.54 10.96 10.40
N ASN A 79 -3.68 12.23 10.76
CA ASN A 79 -4.98 12.90 10.63
C ASN A 79 -5.30 13.03 9.14
N VAL A 80 -6.45 12.50 8.73
CA VAL A 80 -6.93 12.62 7.35
C VAL A 80 -7.35 14.06 7.09
N PRO A 81 -6.89 14.71 6.01
CA PRO A 81 -7.32 16.06 5.66
C PRO A 81 -8.82 16.11 5.38
N ASN A 82 -9.52 17.07 5.99
CA ASN A 82 -10.97 17.26 5.80
C ASN A 82 -11.33 18.04 4.51
N MET A 83 -10.34 18.67 3.89
CA MET A 83 -10.51 19.51 2.71
C MET A 83 -9.44 19.14 1.68
N HIS A 84 -9.85 19.05 0.42
CA HIS A 84 -8.94 18.72 -0.68
C HIS A 84 -8.07 19.92 -1.03
N TYR A 85 -6.75 19.71 -1.01
CA TYR A 85 -5.76 20.60 -1.58
C TYR A 85 -4.88 19.78 -2.52
N GLU A 86 -4.58 20.32 -3.69
CA GLU A 86 -3.68 19.65 -4.62
C GLU A 86 -2.27 19.57 -4.03
N THR A 87 -1.71 18.36 -3.94
CA THR A 87 -0.34 18.12 -3.49
C THR A 87 0.63 18.76 -4.47
N LYS A 88 1.40 19.75 -3.99
CA LYS A 88 2.27 20.59 -4.84
C LYS A 88 3.56 19.89 -5.29
N GLY A 89 3.90 18.76 -4.69
CA GLY A 89 5.12 18.01 -4.96
C GLY A 89 4.94 16.52 -4.68
N ILE A 90 6.07 15.84 -4.47
CA ILE A 90 6.10 14.45 -4.03
C ILE A 90 6.13 14.44 -2.50
N GLU A 91 5.15 13.79 -1.88
CA GLU A 91 5.09 13.55 -0.45
C GLU A 91 5.30 12.06 -0.17
N THR A 92 6.25 11.75 0.72
CA THR A 92 6.57 10.37 1.10
C THR A 92 6.10 10.10 2.52
N THR A 93 5.28 9.07 2.70
CA THR A 93 4.76 8.64 3.99
C THR A 93 5.24 7.22 4.31
N MET A 94 5.86 7.04 5.48
CA MET A 94 6.36 5.74 5.94
C MET A 94 5.28 4.97 6.68
N VAL A 95 5.00 3.73 6.27
CA VAL A 95 4.05 2.84 6.93
C VAL A 95 4.73 1.52 7.28
N TYR A 96 4.68 1.16 8.57
CA TYR A 96 5.19 -0.11 9.06
C TYR A 96 4.04 -1.10 9.29
N TRP A 97 4.19 -2.32 8.78
CA TRP A 97 3.20 -3.39 8.93
C TRP A 97 3.86 -4.72 9.29
N PRO A 98 3.67 -5.26 10.51
CA PRO A 98 4.12 -6.59 10.88
C PRO A 98 3.31 -7.66 10.16
N VAL A 99 3.98 -8.64 9.58
CA VAL A 99 3.34 -9.81 8.98
C VAL A 99 4.00 -11.10 9.44
N LYS A 100 3.23 -12.19 9.46
CA LYS A 100 3.72 -13.53 9.75
C LYS A 100 3.57 -14.40 8.52
N LEU A 101 4.70 -14.96 8.07
CA LEU A 101 4.72 -15.96 7.01
C LEU A 101 4.08 -17.24 7.53
N ARG A 102 3.22 -17.87 6.72
CA ARG A 102 2.64 -19.18 7.04
C ARG A 102 3.71 -20.26 7.03
N GLU A 103 4.59 -20.22 6.03
CA GLU A 103 5.72 -21.12 5.95
C GLU A 103 6.81 -20.70 6.94
N GLY A 104 7.24 -21.63 7.80
CA GLY A 104 8.28 -21.39 8.81
C GLY A 104 7.89 -20.47 9.96
N GLY A 105 6.72 -19.81 9.93
CA GLY A 105 6.24 -18.96 11.01
C GLY A 105 7.05 -17.67 11.24
N LYS A 106 7.96 -17.34 10.32
CA LYS A 106 8.84 -16.16 10.40
C LYS A 106 7.99 -14.89 10.38
N VAL A 107 8.35 -13.93 11.23
CA VAL A 107 7.74 -12.59 11.24
C VAL A 107 8.65 -11.65 10.46
N LEU A 108 8.06 -10.70 9.74
CA LEU A 108 8.74 -9.64 9.00
C LEU A 108 8.06 -8.29 9.27
N PHE A 109 8.84 -7.20 9.25
CA PHE A 109 8.30 -5.85 9.20
C PHE A 109 8.33 -5.35 7.76
N PHE A 110 7.16 -4.97 7.24
CA PHE A 110 7.06 -4.32 5.94
C PHE A 110 7.15 -2.82 6.15
N CYS A 111 8.17 -2.22 5.57
CA CYS A 111 8.40 -0.78 5.52
C CYS A 111 7.93 -0.27 4.15
N LEU A 112 6.69 0.21 4.10
CA LEU A 112 6.06 0.70 2.89
C LEU A 112 6.26 2.21 2.78
N GLN A 113 6.97 2.64 1.75
CA GLN A 113 7.16 4.06 1.42
C GLN A 113 6.05 4.45 0.45
N LEU A 114 5.04 5.17 0.92
CA LEU A 114 3.94 5.66 0.10
C LEU A 114 4.33 6.99 -0.54
N TRP A 115 4.44 7.01 -1.86
CA TRP A 115 4.73 8.18 -2.67
C TRP A 115 3.43 8.75 -3.23
N ASP A 116 2.97 9.85 -2.65
CA ASP A 116 1.83 10.63 -3.12
C ASP A 116 2.33 11.82 -3.96
N CYS A 117 1.68 12.07 -5.10
CA CYS A 117 1.95 13.24 -5.91
C CYS A 117 0.66 13.76 -6.56
N GLY A 118 0.50 15.07 -6.58
CA GLY A 118 -0.63 15.73 -7.24
C GLY A 118 -0.61 15.45 -8.74
N GLU A 119 -1.78 15.22 -9.33
CA GLU A 119 -1.90 14.97 -10.77
C GLU A 119 -1.40 16.19 -11.57
N ASN A 120 -1.69 17.40 -11.09
CA ASN A 120 -1.23 18.62 -11.72
C ASN A 120 0.29 18.78 -11.61
N ALA A 121 0.89 18.35 -10.51
CA ALA A 121 2.34 18.39 -10.34
C ALA A 121 3.04 17.44 -11.33
N LEU A 122 2.52 16.21 -11.47
CA LEU A 122 3.03 15.24 -12.45
C LEU A 122 2.94 15.74 -13.90
N ARG A 123 1.89 16.49 -14.25
CA ARG A 123 1.71 17.05 -15.60
C ARG A 123 2.56 18.30 -15.86
N ARG A 124 2.88 19.07 -14.81
CA ARG A 124 3.62 20.34 -14.93
C ARG A 124 5.13 20.14 -14.89
N PHE A 125 5.59 19.10 -14.20
CA PHE A 125 7.01 18.86 -13.97
C PHE A 125 7.41 17.50 -14.54
N ASP A 126 7.98 17.53 -15.74
CA ASP A 126 8.33 16.32 -16.53
C ASP A 126 9.27 15.35 -15.80
N HIS A 127 10.03 15.83 -14.80
CA HIS A 127 10.96 15.02 -14.02
C HIS A 127 10.31 14.30 -12.83
N PHE A 128 9.11 14.71 -12.37
CA PHE A 128 8.46 14.06 -11.22
C PHE A 128 7.99 12.64 -11.54
N LEU A 129 7.38 12.44 -12.71
CA LEU A 129 6.86 11.14 -13.09
C LEU A 129 7.98 10.07 -13.23
N PRO A 130 9.10 10.33 -13.92
CA PRO A 130 10.24 9.41 -13.95
C PRO A 130 10.75 9.05 -12.55
N SER A 131 10.92 10.03 -11.65
CA SER A 131 11.38 9.77 -10.28
C SER A 131 10.40 8.92 -9.47
N CYS A 132 9.09 9.06 -9.72
CA CYS A 132 8.07 8.22 -9.08
C CYS A 132 8.07 6.79 -9.64
N GLN A 133 8.34 6.64 -10.94
CA GLN A 133 8.37 5.35 -11.65
C GLN A 133 9.63 4.53 -11.37
N GLU A 134 10.76 5.19 -11.14
CA GLU A 134 12.03 4.52 -10.88
C GLU A 134 11.97 3.68 -9.60
N GLN A 135 12.37 2.40 -9.71
CA GLN A 135 12.43 1.44 -8.60
C GLN A 135 11.12 1.32 -7.80
N VAL A 136 9.97 1.51 -8.47
CA VAL A 136 8.68 1.31 -7.81
C VAL A 136 8.34 -0.19 -7.73
N ASP A 137 7.94 -0.65 -6.55
CA ASP A 137 7.59 -2.06 -6.31
C ASP A 137 6.09 -2.32 -6.46
N ALA A 138 5.28 -1.33 -6.08
CA ALA A 138 3.83 -1.37 -6.22
C ALA A 138 3.27 -0.04 -6.73
N VAL A 139 2.12 -0.11 -7.40
CA VAL A 139 1.28 1.05 -7.69
C VAL A 139 -0.12 0.81 -7.13
N LEU A 140 -0.58 1.78 -6.33
CA LEU A 140 -1.98 1.90 -5.92
C LEU A 140 -2.73 2.74 -6.95
N LEU A 141 -3.71 2.15 -7.60
CA LEU A 141 -4.55 2.80 -8.61
C LEU A 141 -5.86 3.22 -7.95
N LEU A 142 -6.03 4.51 -7.71
CA LEU A 142 -7.16 5.04 -6.96
C LEU A 142 -8.23 5.60 -7.90
N PHE A 143 -9.47 5.26 -7.58
CA PHE A 143 -10.67 5.95 -8.04
C PHE A 143 -11.55 6.30 -6.84
N SER A 144 -12.52 7.18 -7.05
CA SER A 144 -13.52 7.51 -6.04
C SER A 144 -14.89 6.97 -6.45
N PHE A 145 -15.61 6.38 -5.49
CA PHE A 145 -16.99 5.95 -5.71
C PHE A 145 -17.93 7.10 -6.06
N THR A 146 -17.56 8.34 -5.75
CA THR A 146 -18.32 9.56 -6.10
C THR A 146 -17.81 10.26 -7.37
N ASP A 147 -16.97 9.60 -8.18
CA ASP A 147 -16.47 10.16 -9.44
C ASP A 147 -16.29 9.03 -10.46
N LYS A 148 -17.32 8.77 -11.25
CA LYS A 148 -17.28 7.76 -12.33
C LYS A 148 -16.16 8.01 -13.33
N THR A 149 -15.80 9.26 -13.59
CA THR A 149 -14.73 9.58 -14.53
C THR A 149 -13.38 9.10 -14.00
N SER A 150 -13.16 9.08 -12.69
CA SER A 150 -11.94 8.52 -12.09
C SER A 150 -11.86 7.00 -12.24
N PHE A 151 -13.01 6.32 -12.18
CA PHE A 151 -13.10 4.88 -12.41
C PHE A 151 -12.83 4.52 -13.87
N ASP A 152 -13.41 5.25 -14.82
CA ASP A 152 -13.20 5.00 -16.25
C ASP A 152 -11.73 5.19 -16.67
N ASP A 153 -11.01 6.09 -16.00
CA ASP A 153 -9.59 6.34 -16.25
C ASP A 153 -8.64 5.24 -15.72
N LEU A 154 -9.11 4.34 -14.85
CA LEU A 154 -8.29 3.22 -14.34
C LEU A 154 -7.68 2.40 -15.47
N SER A 155 -8.44 2.17 -16.54
CA SER A 155 -7.99 1.44 -17.72
C SER A 155 -6.74 2.07 -18.35
N ASN A 156 -6.73 3.40 -18.45
CA ASN A 156 -5.60 4.15 -18.98
C ASN A 156 -4.41 4.09 -18.01
N GLN A 157 -4.68 4.26 -16.71
CA GLN A 157 -3.62 4.21 -15.69
C GLN A 157 -2.94 2.85 -15.64
N ILE A 158 -3.70 1.74 -15.65
CA ILE A 158 -3.16 0.37 -15.68
C ILE A 158 -2.22 0.19 -16.87
N THR A 159 -2.63 0.69 -18.05
CA THR A 159 -1.86 0.55 -19.29
C THR A 159 -0.58 1.37 -19.27
N ARG A 160 -0.49 2.45 -18.49
CA ARG A 160 0.75 3.22 -18.30
C ARG A 160 1.81 2.48 -17.48
N TRP A 161 1.41 1.48 -16.69
CA TRP A 161 2.28 0.75 -15.78
C TRP A 161 2.60 -0.66 -16.35
N THR A 162 3.52 -0.75 -17.30
CA THR A 162 3.81 -2.00 -18.04
C THR A 162 4.97 -2.84 -17.49
N GLY A 163 5.27 -2.75 -16.19
CA GLY A 163 6.30 -3.58 -15.54
C GLY A 163 5.83 -5.01 -15.27
N THR A 164 6.66 -6.00 -15.62
CA THR A 164 6.42 -7.44 -15.33
C THR A 164 6.61 -7.78 -13.85
N SER A 165 7.38 -6.97 -13.13
CA SER A 165 7.68 -7.11 -11.70
C SER A 165 7.13 -5.91 -10.93
N LEU A 166 5.88 -5.53 -11.24
CA LEU A 166 5.20 -4.42 -10.60
C LEU A 166 3.85 -4.88 -10.05
N VAL A 167 3.69 -4.81 -8.73
CA VAL A 167 2.43 -5.09 -8.07
C VAL A 167 1.44 -3.96 -8.37
N LYS A 168 0.23 -4.31 -8.79
CA LYS A 168 -0.86 -3.37 -9.05
C LYS A 168 -2.02 -3.69 -8.12
N VAL A 169 -2.48 -2.70 -7.37
CA VAL A 169 -3.65 -2.84 -6.49
C VAL A 169 -4.61 -1.69 -6.79
N VAL A 170 -5.88 -2.00 -6.99
CA VAL A 170 -6.91 -1.00 -7.24
C VAL A 170 -7.64 -0.68 -5.95
N VAL A 171 -7.82 0.60 -5.65
CA VAL A 171 -8.44 1.08 -4.42
C VAL A 171 -9.58 2.05 -4.75
N GLY A 172 -10.80 1.70 -4.35
CA GLY A 172 -11.96 2.57 -4.44
C GLY A 172 -12.15 3.37 -3.15
N THR A 173 -12.07 4.70 -3.21
CA THR A 173 -12.17 5.59 -2.05
C THR A 173 -13.55 6.22 -1.91
N LYS A 174 -13.83 6.79 -0.73
CA LYS A 174 -15.11 7.43 -0.38
C LYS A 174 -16.29 6.46 -0.48
N PHE A 175 -16.04 5.18 -0.18
CA PHE A 175 -17.05 4.14 -0.21
C PHE A 175 -18.20 4.40 0.80
N ASP A 176 -17.92 5.17 1.85
CA ASP A 176 -18.89 5.63 2.85
C ASP A 176 -19.91 6.66 2.32
N LEU A 177 -19.64 7.31 1.19
CA LEU A 177 -20.55 8.29 0.58
C LEU A 177 -21.55 7.62 -0.35
N PHE A 178 -22.22 6.57 0.13
CA PHE A 178 -23.09 5.70 -0.67
C PHE A 178 -24.26 6.44 -1.35
N MET A 179 -24.73 7.55 -0.77
CA MET A 179 -25.79 8.40 -1.36
C MET A 179 -25.32 9.19 -2.60
N HIS A 180 -24.01 9.30 -2.80
CA HIS A 180 -23.38 9.99 -3.93
C HIS A 180 -22.56 9.03 -4.79
N CYS A 181 -22.92 7.74 -4.77
CA CYS A 181 -22.18 6.72 -5.48
C CYS A 181 -22.51 6.77 -6.98
N ASP A 182 -21.52 7.13 -7.79
CA ASP A 182 -21.60 7.15 -9.25
C ASP A 182 -21.07 5.85 -9.88
N VAL A 183 -20.39 5.01 -9.09
CA VAL A 183 -19.80 3.73 -9.52
C VAL A 183 -20.55 2.57 -8.85
N THR A 184 -21.25 1.75 -9.63
CA THR A 184 -22.07 0.67 -9.07
C THR A 184 -21.23 -0.56 -8.69
N GLU A 185 -21.75 -1.42 -7.82
CA GLU A 185 -21.13 -2.74 -7.56
C GLU A 185 -20.99 -3.58 -8.84
N THR A 186 -21.93 -3.44 -9.78
CA THR A 186 -21.88 -4.13 -11.08
C THR A 186 -20.71 -3.64 -11.92
N ASP A 187 -20.44 -2.33 -11.92
CA ASP A 187 -19.26 -1.77 -12.60
C ASP A 187 -17.96 -2.34 -12.03
N VAL A 188 -17.86 -2.38 -10.69
CA VAL A 188 -16.70 -2.94 -9.98
C VAL A 188 -16.50 -4.42 -10.34
N ARG A 189 -17.55 -5.25 -10.24
CA ARG A 189 -17.45 -6.68 -10.59
C ARG A 189 -17.03 -6.90 -12.03
N THR A 190 -17.64 -6.17 -12.96
CA THR A 190 -17.29 -6.26 -14.40
C THR A 190 -15.82 -5.90 -14.62
N PHE A 191 -15.32 -4.88 -13.92
CA PHE A 191 -13.93 -4.48 -13.97
C PHE A 191 -13.00 -5.56 -13.40
N GLU A 192 -13.32 -6.13 -12.23
CA GLU A 192 -12.54 -7.19 -11.61
C GLU A 192 -12.45 -8.42 -12.50
N GLU A 193 -13.56 -8.82 -13.13
CA GLU A 193 -13.62 -9.94 -14.09
C GLU A 193 -12.80 -9.65 -15.36
N THR A 194 -12.88 -8.43 -15.89
CA THR A 194 -12.20 -8.04 -17.13
C THR A 194 -10.69 -7.87 -16.95
N ARG A 195 -10.27 -7.34 -15.80
CA ARG A 195 -8.88 -6.97 -15.51
C ARG A 195 -8.15 -8.01 -14.65
N SER A 196 -8.86 -8.95 -14.04
CA SER A 196 -8.33 -9.89 -13.04
C SER A 196 -7.57 -9.19 -11.91
N LEU A 197 -8.06 -8.02 -11.49
CA LEU A 197 -7.50 -7.22 -10.41
C LEU A 197 -8.60 -6.93 -9.37
N PRO A 198 -8.43 -7.35 -8.11
CA PRO A 198 -9.41 -7.07 -7.07
C PRO A 198 -9.44 -5.58 -6.73
N VAL A 199 -10.62 -5.09 -6.39
CA VAL A 199 -10.86 -3.72 -5.95
C VAL A 199 -11.05 -3.70 -4.43
N LEU A 200 -10.16 -2.96 -3.74
CA LEU A 200 -10.26 -2.79 -2.30
C LEU A 200 -11.01 -1.50 -1.97
N HIS A 201 -12.01 -1.60 -1.12
CA HIS A 201 -12.84 -0.47 -0.74
C HIS A 201 -12.27 0.23 0.49
N MET A 202 -12.13 1.54 0.42
CA MET A 202 -11.68 2.40 1.51
C MET A 202 -12.72 3.50 1.75
N GLY A 203 -13.20 3.59 2.98
CA GLY A 203 -14.20 4.58 3.37
C GLY A 203 -14.51 4.53 4.86
N GLY A 204 -15.19 5.57 5.34
CA GLY A 204 -15.75 5.66 6.69
C GLY A 204 -14.74 6.08 7.74
N GLU A 205 -15.19 6.15 9.00
CA GLU A 205 -14.34 6.49 10.14
C GLU A 205 -13.46 5.31 10.58
N ASP A 206 -12.30 5.63 11.13
CA ASP A 206 -11.37 4.65 11.71
C ASP A 206 -11.90 4.18 13.09
N ILE A 207 -12.66 3.07 13.08
CA ILE A 207 -13.33 2.56 14.30
C ILE A 207 -12.37 1.70 15.16
N ASP A 208 -11.36 1.06 14.56
CA ASP A 208 -10.52 0.04 15.23
C ASP A 208 -9.01 0.28 15.08
N GLY A 209 -8.58 1.42 14.52
CA GLY A 209 -7.18 1.83 14.35
C GLY A 209 -6.39 1.04 13.29
N LEU A 210 -6.76 -0.22 13.05
CA LEU A 210 -6.10 -1.15 12.14
C LEU A 210 -7.08 -1.91 11.24
N GLY A 211 -8.32 -2.16 11.68
CA GLY A 211 -9.23 -3.09 11.00
C GLY A 211 -9.64 -2.66 9.59
N ASP A 212 -9.71 -1.35 9.34
CA ASP A 212 -10.06 -0.76 8.06
C ASP A 212 -8.89 -0.78 7.06
N VAL A 213 -7.66 -0.61 7.54
CA VAL A 213 -6.44 -0.59 6.71
C VAL A 213 -5.78 -1.96 6.55
N ALA A 214 -6.06 -2.91 7.45
CA ALA A 214 -5.46 -4.24 7.43
C ALA A 214 -5.68 -5.00 6.12
N PRO A 215 -6.88 -5.02 5.49
CA PRO A 215 -7.07 -5.70 4.21
C PRO A 215 -6.14 -5.19 3.11
N LEU A 216 -5.96 -3.87 3.00
CA LEU A 216 -5.09 -3.25 2.01
C LEU A 216 -3.60 -3.52 2.29
N LEU A 217 -3.17 -3.38 3.54
CA LEU A 217 -1.77 -3.63 3.90
C LEU A 217 -1.39 -5.11 3.80
N ASN A 218 -2.30 -6.01 4.13
CA ASN A 218 -2.11 -7.45 3.93
C ASN A 218 -2.05 -7.79 2.44
N CYS A 219 -2.95 -7.24 1.62
CA CYS A 219 -2.95 -7.45 0.18
C CYS A 219 -1.63 -6.97 -0.46
N LEU A 220 -1.15 -5.79 -0.06
CA LEU A 220 0.14 -5.28 -0.50
C LEU A 220 1.29 -6.19 -0.07
N ALA A 221 1.37 -6.53 1.22
CA ALA A 221 2.45 -7.36 1.73
C ALA A 221 2.48 -8.75 1.07
N GLU A 222 1.32 -9.37 0.86
CA GLU A 222 1.18 -10.67 0.20
C GLU A 222 1.72 -10.63 -1.23
N ASN A 223 1.27 -9.66 -2.02
CA ASN A 223 1.66 -9.55 -3.43
C ASN A 223 3.14 -9.15 -3.59
N LEU A 224 3.63 -8.24 -2.75
CA LEU A 224 5.03 -7.80 -2.75
C LEU A 224 5.97 -8.94 -2.37
N TRP A 225 5.65 -9.67 -1.31
CA TRP A 225 6.46 -10.82 -0.89
C TRP A 225 6.44 -11.94 -1.92
N HIS A 226 5.26 -12.25 -2.49
CA HIS A 226 5.15 -13.21 -3.58
C HIS A 226 6.09 -12.84 -4.74
N GLN A 227 6.10 -11.57 -5.13
CA GLN A 227 6.94 -11.08 -6.22
C GLN A 227 8.44 -11.24 -5.92
N ASP A 228 8.86 -10.94 -4.69
CA ASP A 228 10.25 -11.14 -4.27
C ASP A 228 10.64 -12.63 -4.22
N CYS A 229 9.74 -13.51 -3.76
CA CYS A 229 9.96 -14.95 -3.81
C CYS A 229 10.13 -15.45 -5.25
N VAL A 230 9.31 -14.97 -6.17
CA VAL A 230 9.40 -15.29 -7.60
C VAL A 230 10.72 -14.78 -8.19
N ALA A 231 11.10 -13.53 -7.91
CA ALA A 231 12.35 -12.94 -8.39
C ALA A 231 13.60 -13.66 -7.85
N ALA A 232 13.56 -14.07 -6.57
CA ALA A 232 14.62 -14.88 -5.97
C ALA A 232 14.73 -16.27 -6.62
N ALA A 233 13.60 -16.90 -6.94
CA ALA A 233 13.55 -18.20 -7.62
C ALA A 233 14.04 -18.12 -9.08
N SER A 234 13.81 -16.99 -9.76
CA SER A 234 14.28 -16.76 -11.13
C SER A 234 15.74 -16.29 -11.23
N GLY A 235 16.45 -16.15 -10.10
CA GLY A 235 17.84 -15.66 -10.06
C GLY A 235 17.99 -14.17 -10.36
N THR A 236 16.88 -13.43 -10.45
CA THR A 236 16.85 -11.98 -10.66
C THR A 236 16.99 -11.30 -9.30
N ARG A 237 18.18 -11.35 -8.70
CA ARG A 237 18.45 -10.69 -7.42
C ARG A 237 18.26 -9.17 -7.59
N ARG A 238 17.22 -8.63 -6.96
CA ARG A 238 17.08 -7.19 -6.74
C ARG A 238 18.17 -6.78 -5.75
N SER A 239 19.01 -5.81 -6.12
CA SER A 239 19.95 -5.18 -5.22
C SER A 239 19.17 -4.32 -4.23
N GLN A 240 18.73 -4.92 -3.12
CA GLN A 240 18.37 -4.19 -1.91
C GLN A 240 19.67 -3.55 -1.42
N GLN A 241 19.93 -2.30 -1.80
CA GLN A 241 20.96 -1.52 -1.15
C GLN A 241 20.44 -1.17 0.24
N GLU A 242 21.07 -1.78 1.25
CA GLU A 242 21.15 -1.24 2.60
C GLU A 242 21.46 0.26 2.48
N THR A 243 20.52 1.11 2.88
CA THR A 243 20.84 2.51 3.14
C THR A 243 21.55 2.56 4.50
N GLU A 244 22.74 1.97 4.57
CA GLU A 244 23.71 2.25 5.60
C GLU A 244 24.57 3.43 5.14
N ALA A 245 24.73 4.39 6.05
CA ALA A 245 25.66 5.51 6.02
C ALA A 245 25.39 6.62 4.98
N LEU A 246 24.94 7.76 5.49
CA LEU A 246 25.73 8.99 5.40
C LEU A 246 25.41 9.85 6.63
N ILE A 247 26.42 9.94 7.51
CA ILE A 247 26.60 10.98 8.53
C ILE A 247 26.85 12.31 7.81
#